data_AF-A0A7C4V6A3-F1
#
_entry.id   AF-A0A7C4V6A3-F1
#
_cell.length_a   1.000
_cell.length_b   1.000
_cell.length_c   1.000
_cell.angle_alpha   90.00
_cell.angle_beta   90.00
_cell.angle_gamma   90.00
#
_symmetry.space_group_name_H-M   'P 1'
#
loop_
_entity.id
_entity.type
_entity.pdbx_description
1 polymer ?
#
loop_
_entity_poly.entity_id
_entity_poly.type
_entity_poly.pdbx_seq_one_letter_code
_entity_poly.pdbx_strand_id
1 'polypeptide(L)'
;MKKVLTALGMMVLGALAMAAENTAGGDGGLGRGLLGVGMGLAVGLGALGTGVAQARIGAAGVGAVAEKPGMFGTALIFLLLPETLVIFGIVIAFLLLGKL
;
A
#
# COMPACT_ATOMS: atom_id res chain seq x y z
N MET A 1 3.91 -1.03 -21.11
CA MET A 1 3.67 0.16 -20.25
C MET A 1 2.20 0.58 -20.20
N LYS A 2 1.52 0.78 -21.34
CA LYS A 2 0.11 1.22 -21.35
C LYS A 2 -0.84 0.30 -20.56
N LYS A 3 -0.76 -1.02 -20.75
CA LYS A 3 -1.62 -2.02 -20.06
C LYS A 3 -1.41 -2.10 -18.54
N VAL A 4 -0.18 -1.87 -18.07
CA VAL A 4 0.15 -1.84 -16.63
C VAL A 4 -0.41 -0.59 -15.98
N LEU A 5 -0.34 0.54 -16.68
CA LEU A 5 -0.93 1.80 -16.23
C LEU A 5 -2.47 1.74 -16.20
N THR A 6 -3.10 1.05 -17.17
CA THR A 6 -4.56 0.83 -17.17
C THR A 6 -4.99 -0.12 -16.05
N ALA A 7 -4.21 -1.17 -15.78
CA ALA A 7 -4.49 -2.11 -14.69
C ALA A 7 -4.32 -1.45 -13.31
N LEU A 8 -3.26 -0.67 -13.11
CA LEU A 8 -3.04 0.11 -11.88
C LEU A 8 -4.15 1.15 -11.69
N GLY A 9 -4.57 1.82 -12.77
CA GLY A 9 -5.69 2.75 -12.76
C GLY A 9 -7.03 2.08 -12.41
N MET A 10 -7.32 0.89 -12.94
CA MET A 10 -8.51 0.11 -12.58
C MET A 10 -8.46 -0.40 -11.13
N MET A 11 -7.29 -0.75 -10.61
CA MET A 11 -7.12 -1.16 -9.21
C MET A 11 -7.37 -0.01 -8.24
N VAL A 12 -6.84 1.18 -8.57
CA VAL A 12 -7.08 2.42 -7.81
C VAL A 12 -8.55 2.83 -7.87
N LEU A 13 -9.20 2.71 -9.04
CA LEU A 13 -10.61 3.04 -9.21
C LEU A 13 -11.54 2.05 -8.51
N GLY A 14 -11.21 0.75 -8.52
CA GLY A 14 -11.95 -0.29 -7.81
C GLY A 14 -11.88 -0.15 -6.29
N ALA A 15 -10.71 0.21 -5.76
CA ALA A 15 -10.56 0.54 -4.34
C ALA A 15 -11.36 1.79 -3.94
N LEU A 16 -11.40 2.80 -4.81
CA LEU A 16 -12.19 4.02 -4.59
C LEU A 16 -13.71 3.75 -4.64
N ALA A 17 -14.16 2.85 -5.52
CA ALA A 17 -15.56 2.44 -5.62
C ALA A 17 -16.03 1.68 -4.37
N MET A 18 -15.20 0.76 -3.84
CA MET A 18 -15.51 0.04 -2.60
C MET A 18 -15.54 0.95 -1.36
N ALA A 19 -14.72 2.01 -1.34
CA ALA A 19 -14.77 3.02 -0.29
C ALA A 19 -16.07 3.85 -0.31
N ALA A 20 -16.65 4.06 -1.49
CA ALA A 20 -17.89 4.83 -1.64
C ALA A 20 -19.14 4.05 -1.17
N GLU A 21 -19.18 2.73 -1.37
CA GLU A 21 -20.38 1.91 -1.11
C GLU A 21 -20.74 1.80 0.39
N ASN A 22 -19.77 1.98 1.29
CA ASN A 22 -19.97 1.84 2.75
C ASN A 22 -20.59 3.07 3.44
N THR A 23 -21.01 4.10 2.70
CA THR A 23 -21.59 5.33 3.29
C THR A 23 -23.11 5.25 3.53
N ALA A 24 -23.78 4.17 3.13
CA ALA A 24 -25.24 4.12 3.02
C ALA A 24 -26.03 3.69 4.30
N GLY A 25 -25.57 3.96 5.52
CA GLY A 25 -26.27 3.52 6.75
C GLY A 25 -26.23 4.49 7.95
N GLY A 26 -27.28 5.31 8.09
CA GLY A 26 -27.94 5.76 9.34
C GLY A 26 -27.14 6.47 10.47
N ASP A 27 -27.52 7.72 10.74
CA ASP A 27 -27.42 8.53 11.99
C ASP A 27 -26.07 8.71 12.74
N GLY A 28 -24.96 8.22 12.17
CA GLY A 28 -23.58 8.61 12.52
C GLY A 28 -22.68 8.77 11.30
N GLY A 29 -23.29 8.96 10.13
CA GLY A 29 -22.72 8.63 8.81
C GLY A 29 -21.50 9.44 8.38
N LEU A 30 -21.39 10.71 8.76
CA LEU A 30 -20.22 11.53 8.41
C LEU A 30 -18.96 11.04 9.15
N GLY A 31 -19.07 10.76 10.44
CA GLY A 31 -17.93 10.29 11.25
C GLY A 31 -17.38 8.96 10.77
N ARG A 32 -18.26 7.98 10.49
CA ARG A 32 -17.86 6.67 9.97
C ARG A 32 -17.31 6.74 8.54
N GLY A 33 -17.91 7.56 7.68
CA GLY A 33 -17.40 7.79 6.32
C GLY A 33 -16.00 8.41 6.32
N LEU A 34 -15.76 9.43 7.16
CA LEU A 34 -14.44 10.04 7.34
C LEU A 34 -13.41 9.06 7.91
N LEU A 35 -13.80 8.17 8.83
CA LEU A 35 -12.94 7.10 9.33
C LEU A 35 -12.56 6.11 8.22
N GLY A 36 -13.52 5.72 7.37
CA GLY A 36 -13.25 4.86 6.21
C GLY A 36 -12.28 5.49 5.20
N VAL A 37 -12.44 6.78 4.89
CA VAL A 37 -11.49 7.52 4.04
C VAL A 37 -10.11 7.60 4.72
N GLY A 38 -10.07 7.83 6.03
CA GLY A 38 -8.82 7.85 6.82
C GLY A 38 -8.07 6.50 6.78
N MET A 39 -8.78 5.38 6.89
CA MET A 39 -8.23 4.04 6.75
C MET A 39 -7.62 3.81 5.36
N GLY A 40 -8.36 4.16 4.30
CA GLY A 40 -7.89 4.03 2.92
C GLY A 40 -6.66 4.88 2.62
N LEU A 41 -6.62 6.12 3.12
CA LEU A 41 -5.47 7.02 2.95
C LEU A 41 -4.23 6.52 3.71
N ALA A 42 -4.38 6.02 4.93
CA ALA A 42 -3.26 5.50 5.72
C ALA A 42 -2.56 4.33 5.01
N VAL A 43 -3.34 3.36 4.50
CA VAL A 43 -2.79 2.21 3.77
C VAL A 43 -2.30 2.63 2.39
N GLY A 44 -3.07 3.42 1.66
CA GLY A 44 -2.75 3.83 0.29
C GLY A 44 -1.46 4.64 0.19
N LEU A 45 -1.28 5.65 1.05
CA LEU A 45 -0.06 6.46 1.07
C LEU A 45 1.16 5.66 1.56
N GLY A 46 0.98 4.78 2.56
CA GLY A 46 2.02 3.87 3.01
C GLY A 46 2.48 2.91 1.91
N ALA A 47 1.54 2.35 1.15
CA ALA A 47 1.81 1.46 0.01
C ALA A 47 2.51 2.20 -1.14
N LEU A 48 2.09 3.43 -1.46
CA LEU A 48 2.73 4.23 -2.51
C LEU A 48 4.18 4.57 -2.16
N GLY A 49 4.46 5.03 -0.95
CA GLY A 49 5.83 5.33 -0.50
C GLY A 49 6.74 4.09 -0.54
N THR A 50 6.21 2.96 -0.08
CA THR A 50 6.93 1.68 -0.07
C THR A 50 7.23 1.18 -1.47
N GLY A 51 6.25 1.21 -2.38
CA GLY A 51 6.45 0.79 -3.77
C GLY A 51 7.51 1.62 -4.50
N VAL A 52 7.58 2.93 -4.24
CA VAL A 52 8.62 3.81 -4.82
C VAL A 52 10.01 3.46 -4.28
N ALA A 53 10.13 3.19 -2.98
CA ALA A 53 11.40 2.77 -2.38
C ALA A 53 11.85 1.41 -2.94
N GLN A 54 10.94 0.44 -2.98
CA GLN A 54 11.22 -0.91 -3.47
C GLN A 54 11.57 -0.96 -4.96
N ALA A 55 11.00 -0.09 -5.79
CA ALA A 55 11.35 -0.04 -7.22
C ALA A 55 12.86 0.20 -7.42
N ARG A 56 13.47 1.06 -6.59
CA ARG A 56 14.91 1.36 -6.64
C ARG A 56 15.74 0.27 -6.00
N ILE A 57 15.30 -0.24 -4.83
CA ILE A 57 16.01 -1.30 -4.10
C ILE A 57 16.02 -2.60 -4.91
N GLY A 58 14.88 -2.98 -5.50
CA GLY A 58 14.75 -4.16 -6.34
C GLY A 58 15.62 -4.10 -7.59
N ALA A 59 15.68 -2.94 -8.27
CA ALA A 59 16.55 -2.76 -9.44
C ALA A 59 18.04 -2.93 -9.07
N ALA A 60 18.48 -2.33 -7.96
CA ALA A 60 19.85 -2.48 -7.46
C ALA A 60 20.14 -3.91 -6.97
N GLY A 61 19.19 -4.52 -6.26
CA GLY A 61 19.32 -5.87 -5.71
C GLY A 61 19.44 -6.93 -6.79
N VAL A 62 18.60 -6.87 -7.84
CA VAL A 62 18.68 -7.81 -8.97
C VAL A 62 20.00 -7.64 -9.73
N GLY A 63 20.47 -6.41 -9.92
CA GLY A 63 21.78 -6.14 -10.52
C GLY A 63 22.93 -6.75 -9.71
N ALA A 64 22.93 -6.55 -8.39
CA ALA A 64 23.96 -7.12 -7.51
C ALA A 64 23.92 -8.65 -7.46
N VAL A 65 22.73 -9.25 -7.52
CA VAL A 65 22.56 -10.71 -7.57
C VAL A 65 23.03 -11.28 -8.91
N ALA A 66 22.84 -10.55 -10.02
CA ALA A 66 23.33 -10.95 -11.33
C ALA A 66 24.87 -10.99 -11.38
N GLU A 67 25.55 -10.06 -10.71
CA GLU A 67 27.02 -10.08 -10.60
C GLU A 67 27.53 -11.14 -9.60
N LYS A 68 26.86 -11.26 -8.44
CA LYS A 68 27.24 -12.17 -7.36
C LYS A 68 25.99 -12.88 -6.81
N PRO A 69 25.72 -14.12 -7.23
CA PRO A 69 24.53 -14.87 -6.79
C PRO A 69 24.44 -15.05 -5.27
N GLY A 70 25.58 -15.07 -4.57
CA GLY A 70 25.63 -15.13 -3.10
C GLY A 70 25.03 -13.92 -2.37
N MET A 71 24.78 -12.80 -3.09
CA MET A 71 24.19 -11.59 -2.52
C MET A 71 22.66 -11.63 -2.41
N PHE A 72 22.01 -12.72 -2.85
CA PHE A 72 20.55 -12.84 -2.86
C PHE A 72 19.90 -12.61 -1.49
N GLY A 73 20.46 -13.21 -0.43
CA GLY A 73 19.95 -13.03 0.93
C GLY A 73 20.02 -11.58 1.40
N THR A 74 21.15 -10.92 1.16
CA THR A 74 21.34 -9.49 1.48
C THR A 74 20.39 -8.60 0.67
N ALA A 75 20.21 -8.88 -0.62
CA ALA A 75 19.28 -8.15 -1.48
C ALA A 75 17.83 -8.28 -1.00
N LEU A 76 17.42 -9.46 -0.52
CA LEU A 76 16.10 -9.66 0.08
C LEU A 76 15.92 -8.86 1.37
N ILE A 77 16.92 -8.84 2.27
CA ILE A 77 16.82 -8.05 3.52
C ILE A 77 16.60 -6.57 3.22
N PHE A 78 17.32 -6.02 2.24
CA PHE A 78 17.11 -4.63 1.81
C PHE A 78 15.76 -4.41 1.16
N LEU A 79 15.24 -5.38 0.39
CA LEU A 79 13.93 -5.29 -0.23
C LEU A 79 12.78 -5.33 0.79
N LEU A 80 12.97 -6.02 1.92
CA LEU A 80 11.96 -6.15 2.98
C LEU A 80 11.96 -4.99 4.00
N LEU A 81 13.06 -4.24 4.12
CA LEU A 81 13.16 -3.07 5.01
C LEU A 81 12.00 -2.06 4.87
N PRO A 82 11.63 -1.60 3.66
CA PRO A 82 10.57 -0.62 3.49
C PRO A 82 9.16 -1.16 3.78
N GLU A 83 8.94 -2.48 3.86
CA GLU A 83 7.61 -3.08 4.09
C GLU A 83 7.03 -2.68 5.46
N THR A 84 7.91 -2.34 6.40
CA THR A 84 7.55 -1.82 7.72
C THR A 84 6.62 -0.60 7.64
N LEU A 85 6.78 0.25 6.61
CA LEU A 85 5.91 1.42 6.40
C LEU A 85 4.48 1.02 6.01
N VAL A 86 4.31 0.01 5.15
CA VAL A 86 2.98 -0.52 4.81
C VAL A 86 2.33 -1.16 6.01
N ILE A 87 3.10 -1.94 6.79
CA ILE A 87 2.61 -2.58 8.00
C ILE A 87 2.09 -1.52 8.98
N PHE A 88 2.80 -0.40 9.18
CA PHE A 88 2.28 0.70 10.01
C PHE A 88 0.99 1.32 9.46
N GLY A 89 0.86 1.48 8.14
CA GLY A 89 -0.39 1.93 7.52
C GLY A 89 -1.56 0.98 7.78
N ILE A 90 -1.32 -0.33 7.69
CA ILE A 90 -2.30 -1.37 7.99
C ILE A 90 -2.67 -1.37 9.49
N VAL A 91 -1.68 -1.22 10.38
CA VAL A 91 -1.93 -1.12 11.83
C VAL A 91 -2.82 0.09 12.14
N ILE A 92 -2.53 1.25 11.55
CA ILE A 92 -3.36 2.45 11.72
C ILE A 92 -4.79 2.20 11.23
N ALA A 93 -4.96 1.54 10.08
CA ALA A 93 -6.29 1.20 9.58
C ALA A 93 -7.05 0.28 10.55
N PHE A 94 -6.39 -0.72 11.16
CA PHE A 94 -7.02 -1.57 12.19
C PHE A 94 -7.37 -0.80 13.47
N LEU A 95 -6.53 0.16 13.88
CA LEU A 95 -6.83 1.03 15.02
C LEU A 95 -8.04 1.93 14.77
N LEU A 96 -8.23 2.39 13.53
CA LEU A 96 -9.41 3.16 13.13
C LEU A 96 -10.65 2.27 12.99
N LEU A 97 -10.50 1.04 12.51
CA LEU A 97 -11.58 0.06 12.44
C LEU A 97 -12.16 -0.24 13.83
N GLY A 98 -11.31 -0.34 14.85
CA GLY A 98 -11.77 -0.51 16.24
C GLY A 98 -12.53 0.68 16.83
N LYS A 99 -12.59 1.82 16.13
CA LYS A 99 -13.31 3.04 16.53
C LYS A 99 -14.62 3.27 15.73
N LEU A 100 -14.91 2.41 14.76
CA LEU A 100 -16.11 2.47 13.91
C LEU A 100 -17.36 1.95 14.66
#